data_AF-B8DII6-F1
#
_entry.id   AF-B8DII6-F1
#
_cell.length_a   1.000
_cell.length_b   1.000
_cell.length_c   1.000
_cell.angle_alpha   90.00
_cell.angle_beta   90.00
_cell.angle_gamma   90.00
#
_symmetry.space_group_name_H-M   'P 1'
#
loop_
_entity.id
_entity.type
_entity.pdbx_description
1 polymer ?
#
loop_
_entity_poly.entity_id
_entity_poly.type
_entity_poly.pdbx_seq_one_letter_code
_entity_poly.pdbx_strand_id
1 'polypeptide(L)'
;MRRFLLMLLVVALPLGLVGCGEYGKVDQGRVIAYDKNAKTVTLIQDKAMEPLNPDYSILPPHTYKLPVDPAEMGPEPKAGQRMKLDTKANIIRIFNTKTQAFEDITFKMVDLQENIDRNHPLVYDKATETAKKFPMVDRDKKTVTIYSGRQKMLCTISMPDEYFALPDSTWDAGDEVRVYYKAEGVSLRFMNITKTDIFKK
;
A
#
# COMPACT_ATOMS: atom_id res chain seq x y z
N MET A 1 -78.12 -23.38 -4.17
CA MET A 1 -77.45 -23.61 -5.47
C MET A 1 -76.39 -22.54 -5.68
N ARG A 2 -75.15 -23.00 -5.87
CA ARG A 2 -74.04 -22.38 -6.62
C ARG A 2 -73.66 -20.90 -6.37
N ARG A 3 -72.56 -20.75 -5.62
CA ARG A 3 -71.31 -20.06 -6.01
C ARG A 3 -71.45 -18.61 -6.52
N PHE A 4 -71.23 -17.64 -5.64
CA PHE A 4 -70.54 -16.40 -6.03
C PHE A 4 -69.11 -16.47 -5.48
N LEU A 5 -68.22 -16.95 -6.34
CA LEU A 5 -66.79 -17.10 -6.10
C LEU A 5 -66.06 -16.12 -7.05
N LEU A 6 -65.30 -15.21 -6.45
CA LEU A 6 -64.04 -14.59 -6.93
C LEU A 6 -63.89 -14.25 -8.43
N MET A 7 -63.61 -12.97 -8.72
CA MET A 7 -62.49 -12.58 -9.58
C MET A 7 -62.13 -11.10 -9.38
N LEU A 8 -61.32 -10.83 -8.36
CA LEU A 8 -60.52 -9.60 -8.30
C LEU A 8 -59.14 -9.99 -8.84
N LEU A 9 -58.86 -9.64 -10.09
CA LEU A 9 -57.59 -9.89 -10.74
C LEU A 9 -56.56 -8.86 -10.22
N VAL A 10 -55.99 -9.12 -9.04
CA VAL A 10 -54.78 -8.42 -8.61
C VAL A 10 -53.62 -9.05 -9.38
N VAL A 11 -53.17 -8.36 -10.43
CA VAL A 11 -51.86 -8.64 -11.05
C VAL A 11 -50.81 -8.20 -10.02
N ALA A 12 -50.45 -9.11 -9.12
CA ALA A 12 -49.25 -8.97 -8.32
C ALA A 12 -48.06 -9.18 -9.28
N LEU A 13 -47.52 -8.08 -9.80
CA LEU A 13 -46.22 -8.08 -10.46
C LEU A 13 -45.20 -8.49 -9.38
N PRO A 14 -44.50 -9.64 -9.47
CA PRO A 14 -43.32 -9.82 -8.66
C PRO A 14 -42.28 -8.87 -9.26
N LEU A 15 -42.12 -7.70 -8.64
CA LEU A 15 -40.88 -6.93 -8.75
C LEU A 15 -39.79 -7.85 -8.19
N GLY A 16 -39.26 -8.72 -9.05
CA GLY A 16 -38.08 -9.50 -8.76
C GLY A 16 -36.99 -8.51 -8.35
N LEU A 17 -36.54 -8.64 -7.11
CA LEU A 17 -35.34 -8.01 -6.56
C LEU A 17 -34.09 -8.54 -7.28
N VAL A 18 -34.04 -8.44 -8.61
CA VAL A 18 -32.85 -8.68 -9.42
C VAL A 18 -32.03 -7.39 -9.40
N GLY A 19 -31.61 -7.00 -8.20
CA GLY A 19 -30.85 -5.78 -7.93
C GLY A 19 -29.90 -5.89 -6.74
N CYS A 20 -29.85 -7.02 -6.05
CA CYS A 20 -28.82 -7.31 -5.04
C CYS A 20 -27.68 -8.09 -5.69
N GLY A 21 -26.92 -7.46 -6.58
CA GLY A 21 -25.59 -7.96 -6.88
C GLY A 21 -24.75 -7.89 -5.61
N GLU A 22 -23.99 -8.93 -5.29
CA GLU A 22 -23.02 -8.88 -4.19
C GLU A 22 -22.12 -7.65 -4.36
N TYR A 23 -22.16 -6.76 -3.37
CA TYR A 23 -21.25 -5.62 -3.29
C TYR A 23 -19.83 -6.16 -3.22
N GLY A 24 -18.93 -5.63 -4.05
CA GLY A 24 -17.53 -6.03 -3.99
C GLY A 24 -16.89 -5.57 -2.68
N LYS A 25 -15.78 -6.21 -2.35
CA LYS A 25 -14.96 -5.91 -1.18
C LYS A 25 -13.88 -4.90 -1.54
N VAL A 26 -13.38 -4.22 -0.52
CA VAL A 26 -12.24 -3.31 -0.64
C VAL A 26 -11.10 -3.84 0.21
N ASP A 27 -9.92 -3.94 -0.38
CA ASP A 27 -8.66 -4.10 0.33
C ASP A 27 -7.85 -2.80 0.23
N GLN A 28 -7.10 -2.48 1.26
CA GLN A 28 -6.18 -1.35 1.28
C GLN A 28 -4.91 -1.78 1.99
N GLY A 29 -3.75 -1.39 1.46
CA GLY A 29 -2.50 -1.69 2.13
C GLY A 29 -1.26 -1.33 1.32
N ARG A 30 -0.14 -1.84 1.82
CA ARG A 30 1.20 -1.49 1.35
C ARG A 30 1.73 -2.47 0.33
N VAL A 31 2.15 -1.98 -0.82
CA VAL A 31 2.70 -2.82 -1.88
C VAL A 31 4.10 -3.33 -1.52
N ILE A 32 4.24 -4.66 -1.48
CA ILE A 32 5.52 -5.35 -1.24
C ILE A 32 6.11 -5.97 -2.52
N ALA A 33 5.29 -6.16 -3.57
CA ALA A 33 5.76 -6.58 -4.88
C ALA A 33 4.83 -6.09 -6.00
N TYR A 34 5.42 -5.77 -7.15
CA TYR A 34 4.68 -5.39 -8.36
C TYR A 34 5.39 -6.00 -9.57
N ASP A 35 4.65 -6.79 -10.36
CA ASP A 35 5.10 -7.32 -11.64
C ASP A 35 4.25 -6.70 -12.76
N LYS A 36 4.87 -5.78 -13.51
CA LYS A 36 4.25 -5.07 -14.63
C LYS A 36 3.89 -6.02 -15.79
N ASN A 37 4.71 -7.05 -16.02
CA ASN A 37 4.53 -7.96 -17.14
C ASN A 37 3.43 -8.98 -16.83
N ALA A 38 3.45 -9.55 -15.62
CA ALA A 38 2.41 -10.46 -15.15
C ALA A 38 1.12 -9.73 -14.75
N LYS A 39 1.16 -8.39 -14.68
CA LYS A 39 0.07 -7.53 -14.19
C LYS A 39 -0.42 -7.98 -12.81
N THR A 40 0.51 -8.19 -11.88
CA THR A 40 0.20 -8.59 -10.51
C THR A 40 0.79 -7.64 -9.49
N VAL A 41 0.06 -7.47 -8.39
CA VAL A 41 0.48 -6.68 -7.23
C VAL A 41 0.31 -7.53 -5.99
N THR A 42 1.28 -7.49 -5.09
CA THR A 42 1.20 -8.12 -3.77
C THR A 42 1.33 -7.06 -2.70
N LEU A 43 0.43 -7.10 -1.72
CA LEU A 43 0.36 -6.12 -0.64
C LEU A 43 0.21 -6.79 0.73
N ILE A 44 0.66 -6.08 1.77
CA ILE A 44 0.30 -6.34 3.15
C ILE A 44 -0.90 -5.45 3.48
N GLN A 45 -2.01 -6.06 3.88
CA GLN A 45 -3.23 -5.33 4.23
C GLN A 45 -2.99 -4.41 5.42
N ASP A 46 -3.50 -3.18 5.33
CA ASP A 46 -3.64 -2.28 6.46
C ASP A 46 -4.90 -2.65 7.25
N LYS A 47 -4.71 -3.25 8.42
CA LYS A 47 -5.81 -3.67 9.30
C LYS A 47 -6.71 -2.51 9.72
N ALA A 48 -6.15 -1.31 9.85
CA ALA A 48 -6.88 -0.12 10.27
C ALA A 48 -7.60 0.56 9.10
N MET A 49 -7.17 0.30 7.86
CA MET A 49 -7.57 1.05 6.65
C MET A 49 -7.36 2.57 6.77
N GLU A 50 -6.36 3.00 7.53
CA GLU A 50 -6.04 4.39 7.86
C GLU A 50 -4.63 4.77 7.36
N PRO A 51 -4.51 5.39 6.16
CA PRO A 51 -3.20 5.63 5.53
C PRO A 51 -2.20 6.44 6.36
N LEU A 52 -2.70 7.33 7.24
CA LEU A 52 -1.88 8.17 8.11
C LEU A 52 -1.36 7.40 9.34
N ASN A 53 -2.07 6.38 9.80
CA ASN A 53 -1.69 5.54 10.93
C ASN A 53 -2.01 4.06 10.67
N PRO A 54 -1.31 3.43 9.71
CA PRO A 54 -1.65 2.09 9.26
C PRO A 54 -1.07 1.00 10.16
N ASP A 55 -1.72 -0.16 10.14
CA ASP A 55 -1.32 -1.36 10.86
C ASP A 55 -1.06 -2.52 9.87
N TYR A 56 0.22 -2.73 9.54
CA TYR A 56 0.69 -3.80 8.66
C TYR A 56 1.10 -5.07 9.43
N SER A 57 0.20 -5.60 10.24
CA SER A 57 0.43 -6.83 11.02
C SER A 57 -0.20 -8.09 10.41
N ILE A 58 -0.90 -7.96 9.27
CA ILE A 58 -1.64 -9.06 8.66
C ILE A 58 -0.74 -9.89 7.73
N LEU A 59 -0.74 -11.20 7.95
CA LEU A 59 -0.20 -12.22 7.05
C LEU A 59 -1.30 -13.27 6.75
N PRO A 60 -1.23 -13.96 5.60
CA PRO A 60 -0.24 -13.81 4.53
C PRO A 60 -0.46 -12.52 3.69
N PRO A 61 0.51 -12.11 2.86
CA PRO A 61 0.28 -11.05 1.88
C PRO A 61 -0.84 -11.43 0.89
N HIS A 62 -1.57 -10.43 0.40
CA HIS A 62 -2.59 -10.61 -0.61
C HIS A 62 -2.05 -10.27 -2.00
N THR A 63 -2.24 -11.16 -2.97
CA THR A 63 -1.83 -10.95 -4.36
C THR A 63 -3.06 -10.79 -5.24
N TYR A 64 -3.07 -9.74 -6.06
CA TYR A 64 -4.13 -9.46 -7.02
C TYR A 64 -3.59 -9.38 -8.45
N LYS A 65 -4.35 -9.94 -9.40
CA LYS A 65 -4.24 -9.56 -10.81
C LYS A 65 -4.85 -8.18 -11.00
N LEU A 66 -4.12 -7.30 -11.69
CA LEU A 66 -4.54 -5.94 -12.00
C LEU A 66 -5.64 -5.93 -13.09
N PRO A 67 -6.46 -4.86 -13.15
CA PRO A 67 -7.51 -4.76 -14.15
C PRO A 67 -6.93 -4.76 -15.56
N VAL A 68 -7.66 -5.36 -16.50
CA VAL A 68 -7.28 -5.35 -17.91
C VAL A 68 -7.53 -4.00 -18.56
N ASP A 69 -8.60 -3.32 -18.13
CA ASP A 69 -8.98 -1.98 -18.57
C ASP A 69 -8.13 -0.92 -17.84
N PRO A 70 -7.30 -0.14 -18.56
CA PRO A 70 -6.52 0.93 -17.96
C PRO A 70 -7.37 2.00 -17.26
N ALA A 71 -8.65 2.18 -17.65
CA ALA A 71 -9.54 3.15 -17.00
C ALA A 71 -9.88 2.77 -15.56
N GLU A 72 -9.72 1.49 -15.20
CA GLU A 72 -9.94 0.96 -13.85
C GLU A 72 -8.64 0.87 -13.02
N MET A 73 -7.55 1.42 -13.55
CA MET A 73 -6.23 1.45 -12.91
C MET A 73 -5.73 2.89 -12.71
N GLY A 74 -5.39 3.23 -11.46
CA GLY A 74 -4.64 4.43 -11.12
C GLY A 74 -3.15 4.33 -11.49
N PRO A 75 -2.31 5.27 -11.01
CA PRO A 75 -0.87 5.23 -11.26
C PRO A 75 -0.24 3.90 -10.82
N GLU A 76 0.75 3.41 -11.57
CA GLU A 76 1.46 2.18 -11.22
C GLU A 76 2.07 2.27 -9.81
N PRO A 77 2.00 1.19 -9.00
CA PRO A 77 2.55 1.20 -7.65
C PRO A 77 4.07 0.99 -7.65
N LYS A 78 4.71 1.52 -6.62
CA LYS A 78 6.09 1.18 -6.24
C LYS A 78 6.06 0.16 -5.10
N ALA A 79 6.89 -0.88 -5.21
CA ALA A 79 7.08 -1.85 -4.13
C ALA A 79 8.16 -1.40 -3.14
N GLY A 80 8.00 -1.76 -1.86
CA GLY A 80 9.03 -1.58 -0.83
C GLY A 80 8.71 -2.40 0.41
N GLN A 81 9.75 -2.96 1.04
CA GLN A 81 9.57 -3.93 2.12
C GLN A 81 9.48 -3.33 3.51
N ARG A 82 9.72 -2.03 3.67
CA ARG A 82 9.67 -1.36 4.97
C ARG A 82 8.22 -1.14 5.40
N MET A 83 7.84 -1.86 6.46
CA MET A 83 6.51 -1.80 7.08
C MET A 83 6.45 -0.74 8.17
N LYS A 84 7.51 -0.60 8.98
CA LYS A 84 7.58 0.39 10.06
C LYS A 84 8.97 1.01 10.15
N LEU A 85 9.01 2.29 10.48
CA LEU A 85 10.22 2.99 10.95
C LEU A 85 9.87 3.64 12.29
N ASP A 86 10.48 3.14 13.36
CA ASP A 86 10.30 3.61 14.73
C ASP A 86 11.63 4.18 15.24
N THR A 87 11.80 5.50 15.09
CA THR A 87 13.03 6.20 15.47
C THR A 87 13.19 6.37 16.98
N LYS A 88 12.12 6.17 17.76
CA LYS A 88 12.18 6.21 19.23
C LYS A 88 12.66 4.88 19.79
N ALA A 89 12.18 3.77 19.23
CA ALA A 89 12.62 2.43 19.61
C ALA A 89 13.89 1.98 18.88
N ASN A 90 14.34 2.73 17.87
CA ASN A 90 15.42 2.36 16.94
C ASN A 90 15.18 1.01 16.24
N ILE A 91 13.94 0.79 15.80
CA ILE A 91 13.51 -0.42 15.11
C ILE A 91 12.98 -0.07 13.73
N ILE A 92 13.44 -0.81 12.72
CA ILE A 92 12.82 -0.87 11.40
C ILE A 92 12.18 -2.25 11.23
N ARG A 93 10.88 -2.29 10.93
CA ARG A 93 10.19 -3.54 10.61
C ARG A 93 10.13 -3.69 9.10
N ILE A 94 10.57 -4.84 8.59
CA ILE A 94 10.47 -5.20 7.18
C ILE A 94 9.61 -6.44 6.99
N PHE A 95 9.07 -6.61 5.77
CA PHE A 95 8.59 -7.90 5.30
C PHE A 95 9.71 -8.60 4.52
N ASN A 96 10.22 -9.72 5.02
CA ASN A 96 11.25 -10.47 4.32
C ASN A 96 10.59 -11.42 3.32
N THR A 97 10.76 -11.15 2.03
CA THR A 97 10.15 -11.92 0.94
C THR A 97 10.68 -13.35 0.82
N LYS A 98 11.86 -13.64 1.38
CA LYS A 98 12.42 -15.00 1.40
C LYS A 98 11.78 -15.86 2.48
N THR A 99 11.60 -15.30 3.67
CA THR A 99 11.04 -16.02 4.83
C THR A 99 9.52 -15.89 4.92
N GLN A 100 8.92 -14.98 4.15
CA GLN A 100 7.49 -14.63 4.17
C GLN A 100 7.03 -14.18 5.57
N ALA A 101 7.91 -13.53 6.33
CA ALA A 101 7.66 -13.10 7.70
C ALA A 101 8.06 -11.64 7.93
N PHE A 102 7.56 -11.07 9.02
CA PHE A 102 8.03 -9.77 9.50
C PHE A 102 9.30 -9.94 10.32
N GLU A 103 10.26 -9.04 10.09
CA GLU A 103 11.51 -8.99 10.82
C GLU A 103 11.71 -7.59 11.40
N ASP A 104 11.98 -7.53 12.70
CA ASP A 104 12.37 -6.31 13.39
C ASP A 104 13.90 -6.24 13.41
N ILE A 105 14.44 -5.17 12.84
CA ILE A 105 15.87 -4.92 12.77
C ILE A 105 16.16 -3.73 13.67
N THR A 106 16.99 -3.95 14.68
CA THR A 106 17.53 -2.86 15.50
C THR A 106 18.60 -2.12 14.72
N PHE A 107 18.53 -0.79 14.73
CA PHE A 107 19.52 0.06 14.09
C PHE A 107 20.18 1.01 15.09
N LYS A 108 21.31 1.60 14.69
CA LYS A 108 21.92 2.75 15.36
C LYS A 108 21.54 4.02 14.61
N MET A 109 21.03 5.01 15.32
CA MET A 109 20.76 6.32 14.75
C MET A 109 22.08 7.05 14.49
N VAL A 110 22.32 7.48 13.26
CA VAL A 110 23.48 8.29 12.87
C VAL A 110 23.09 9.76 12.80
N ASP A 111 21.95 10.06 12.19
CA ASP A 111 21.39 11.41 12.09
C ASP A 111 19.87 11.35 12.03
N LEU A 112 19.19 12.34 12.61
CA LEU A 112 17.74 12.48 12.56
C LEU A 112 17.37 13.96 12.41
N GLN A 113 16.67 14.27 11.33
CA GLN A 113 16.15 15.60 11.04
C GLN A 113 14.63 15.51 10.94
N GLU A 114 13.94 16.28 11.78
CA GLU A 114 12.48 16.37 11.82
C GLU A 114 11.99 17.61 11.06
N ASN A 115 10.68 17.72 10.86
CA ASN A 115 10.04 18.82 10.13
C ASN A 115 10.51 18.96 8.66
N ILE A 116 10.86 17.82 8.04
CA ILE A 116 11.28 17.74 6.63
C ILE A 116 10.06 17.44 5.77
N ASP A 117 9.45 18.48 5.19
CA ASP A 117 8.37 18.32 4.22
C ASP A 117 8.90 17.92 2.82
N ARG A 118 7.98 17.57 1.91
CA ARG A 118 8.30 17.04 0.58
C ARG A 118 9.02 18.03 -0.35
N ASN A 119 8.97 19.32 -0.05
CA ASN A 119 9.61 20.39 -0.83
C ASN A 119 10.90 20.89 -0.16
N HIS A 120 11.30 20.29 0.96
CA HIS A 120 12.50 20.67 1.68
C HIS A 120 13.76 20.41 0.82
N PRO A 121 14.77 21.31 0.78
CA PRO A 121 15.95 21.18 -0.10
C PRO A 121 16.77 19.89 0.11
N LEU A 122 16.64 19.26 1.28
CA LEU A 122 17.29 17.98 1.55
C LEU A 122 16.66 16.83 0.77
N VAL A 123 15.40 16.92 0.38
CA VAL A 123 14.64 15.84 -0.27
C VAL A 123 14.07 16.22 -1.62
N TYR A 124 14.15 17.50 -2.00
CA TYR A 124 13.66 18.03 -3.26
C TYR A 124 14.71 18.96 -3.88
N ASP A 125 14.97 18.76 -5.17
CA ASP A 125 15.79 19.66 -5.97
C ASP A 125 14.90 20.67 -6.69
N LYS A 126 15.00 21.94 -6.28
CA LYS A 126 14.24 23.04 -6.87
C LYS A 126 14.71 23.42 -8.28
N ALA A 127 15.97 23.16 -8.63
CA ALA A 127 16.49 23.52 -9.94
C ALA A 127 15.98 22.55 -11.03
N THR A 128 15.80 21.29 -10.68
CA THR A 128 15.28 20.26 -11.60
C THR A 128 13.80 19.94 -11.38
N GLU A 129 13.17 20.54 -10.36
CA GLU A 129 11.80 20.25 -9.93
C GLU A 129 11.55 18.76 -9.65
N THR A 130 12.55 18.07 -9.10
CA THR A 130 12.48 16.62 -8.83
C THR A 130 12.73 16.27 -7.37
N ALA A 131 11.99 15.27 -6.87
CA ALA A 131 12.28 14.66 -5.58
C ALA A 131 13.56 13.83 -5.67
N LYS A 132 14.42 13.93 -4.64
CA LYS A 132 15.59 13.05 -4.51
C LYS A 132 15.13 11.62 -4.26
N LYS A 133 15.94 10.67 -4.73
CA LYS A 133 15.67 9.24 -4.57
C LYS A 133 16.06 8.79 -3.17
N PHE A 134 15.11 8.17 -2.47
CA PHE A 134 15.30 7.48 -1.21
C PHE A 134 14.72 6.07 -1.32
N PRO A 135 15.20 5.10 -0.54
CA PRO A 135 16.33 5.19 0.40
C PRO A 135 17.68 5.36 -0.32
N MET A 136 18.65 5.98 0.35
CA MET A 136 20.04 6.05 -0.12
C MET A 136 20.88 5.08 0.69
N VAL A 137 21.38 4.01 0.06
CA VAL A 137 22.19 2.98 0.73
C VAL A 137 23.67 3.21 0.43
N ASP A 138 24.45 3.51 1.46
CA ASP A 138 25.91 3.61 1.40
C ASP A 138 26.51 2.35 2.03
N ARG A 139 26.98 1.43 1.18
CA ARG A 139 27.50 0.11 1.59
C ARG A 139 28.92 0.17 2.16
N ASP A 140 29.65 1.26 1.89
CA ASP A 140 31.00 1.47 2.40
C ASP A 140 30.93 2.05 3.81
N LYS A 141 30.06 3.05 4.02
CA LYS A 141 29.83 3.66 5.34
C LYS A 141 28.87 2.86 6.22
N LYS A 142 28.23 1.82 5.68
CA LYS A 142 27.21 1.01 6.38
C LYS A 142 26.09 1.90 6.91
N THR A 143 25.55 2.76 6.04
CA THR A 143 24.44 3.64 6.37
C THR A 143 23.31 3.59 5.35
N VAL A 144 22.09 3.77 5.82
CA VAL A 144 20.90 3.96 5.00
C VAL A 144 20.24 5.29 5.37
N THR A 145 20.09 6.19 4.41
CA THR A 145 19.31 7.43 4.59
C THR A 145 17.89 7.22 4.08
N ILE A 146 16.90 7.46 4.95
CA ILE A 146 15.48 7.23 4.69
C ILE A 146 14.73 8.55 4.88
N TYR A 147 14.00 8.95 3.84
CA TYR A 147 12.98 9.98 3.95
C TYR A 147 11.62 9.36 4.26
N SER A 148 10.93 9.87 5.29
CA SER A 148 9.53 9.57 5.56
C SER A 148 8.68 10.81 5.37
N GLY A 149 7.99 10.91 4.23
CA GLY A 149 7.06 12.02 3.98
C GLY A 149 5.88 12.05 4.95
N ARG A 150 5.36 10.87 5.34
CA ARG A 150 4.27 10.76 6.33
C ARG A 150 4.68 11.27 7.70
N GLN A 151 5.88 10.90 8.17
CA GLN A 151 6.39 11.33 9.48
C GLN A 151 7.14 12.68 9.41
N LYS A 152 7.28 13.28 8.21
CA LYS A 152 8.03 14.52 7.95
C LYS A 152 9.44 14.50 8.55
N MET A 153 10.20 13.44 8.29
CA MET A 153 11.57 13.29 8.79
C MET A 153 12.51 12.70 7.76
N LEU A 154 13.79 13.01 7.90
CA LEU A 154 14.92 12.41 7.20
C LEU A 154 15.86 11.83 8.24
N CYS A 155 16.10 10.51 8.21
CA CYS A 155 17.05 9.88 9.12
C CYS A 155 18.14 9.13 8.36
N THR A 156 19.31 9.05 8.98
CA THR A 156 20.39 8.17 8.56
C THR A 156 20.64 7.18 9.66
N ILE A 157 20.59 5.89 9.32
CA ILE A 157 20.73 4.78 10.26
C ILE A 157 21.87 3.86 9.84
N SER A 158 22.44 3.13 10.79
CA SER A 158 23.41 2.06 10.56
C SER A 158 22.91 0.75 11.18
N MET A 159 23.26 -0.38 10.58
CA MET A 159 22.79 -1.73 10.96
C MET A 159 23.96 -2.73 10.84
N PRO A 160 23.82 -3.95 11.38
CA PRO A 160 24.77 -5.03 11.10
C PRO A 160 25.00 -5.29 9.60
N ASP A 161 26.20 -5.74 9.25
CA ASP A 161 26.66 -5.90 7.87
C ASP A 161 25.79 -6.83 7.01
N GLU A 162 25.24 -7.88 7.63
CA GLU A 162 24.35 -8.84 6.97
C GLU A 162 23.16 -8.18 6.26
N TYR A 163 22.68 -7.05 6.79
CA TYR A 163 21.55 -6.34 6.22
C TYR A 163 21.91 -5.55 4.96
N PHE A 164 23.18 -5.15 4.77
CA PHE A 164 23.60 -4.43 3.56
C PHE A 164 23.70 -5.33 2.31
N ALA A 165 23.57 -6.65 2.49
CA ALA A 165 23.39 -7.60 1.41
C ALA A 165 21.94 -7.62 0.87
N LEU A 166 20.98 -7.02 1.59
CA LEU A 166 19.60 -6.91 1.12
C LEU A 166 19.46 -5.84 0.02
N PRO A 167 18.48 -5.99 -0.90
CA PRO A 167 18.21 -4.99 -1.93
C PRO A 167 17.82 -3.64 -1.35
N ASP A 168 18.12 -2.53 -2.03
CA ASP A 168 17.81 -1.18 -1.56
C ASP A 168 16.31 -0.97 -1.31
N SER A 169 15.45 -1.62 -2.11
CA SER A 169 13.98 -1.60 -1.95
C SER A 169 13.50 -2.19 -0.62
N THR A 170 14.36 -2.91 0.11
CA THR A 170 14.07 -3.39 1.46
C THR A 170 13.79 -2.22 2.41
N TRP A 171 14.54 -1.13 2.25
CA TRP A 171 14.48 0.04 3.12
C TRP A 171 13.43 1.07 2.68
N ASP A 172 12.85 0.86 1.50
CA ASP A 172 11.82 1.72 0.96
C ASP A 172 10.43 1.35 1.49
N ALA A 173 9.58 2.35 1.61
CA ALA A 173 8.16 2.17 1.79
C ALA A 173 7.51 1.93 0.42
N GLY A 174 6.81 0.82 0.27
CA GLY A 174 5.88 0.64 -0.84
C GLY A 174 4.77 1.70 -0.83
N ASP A 175 4.17 1.91 -2.00
CA ASP A 175 2.98 2.75 -2.11
C ASP A 175 1.79 2.09 -1.40
N GLU A 176 0.96 2.92 -0.79
CA GLU A 176 -0.40 2.55 -0.38
C GLU A 176 -1.33 2.48 -1.59
N VAL A 177 -2.09 1.39 -1.65
CA VAL A 177 -3.05 1.10 -2.72
C VAL A 177 -4.39 0.68 -2.15
N ARG A 178 -5.43 0.88 -2.93
CA ARG A 178 -6.79 0.40 -2.68
C ARG A 178 -7.25 -0.48 -3.83
N VAL A 179 -7.74 -1.67 -3.51
CA VAL A 179 -8.18 -2.69 -4.46
C VAL A 179 -9.66 -2.96 -4.23
N TYR A 180 -10.48 -2.78 -5.27
CA TYR A 180 -11.87 -3.23 -5.25
C TYR A 180 -11.96 -4.56 -6.00
N TYR A 181 -12.56 -5.58 -5.40
CA TYR A 181 -12.63 -6.93 -5.96
C TYR A 181 -13.95 -7.63 -5.60
N LYS A 182 -14.34 -8.61 -6.41
CA LYS A 182 -15.47 -9.52 -6.11
C LYS A 182 -15.00 -10.96 -5.92
N ALA A 183 -13.98 -11.36 -6.66
CA ALA A 183 -13.29 -12.64 -6.49
C ALA A 183 -11.92 -12.39 -5.88
N GLU A 184 -11.53 -13.22 -4.90
CA GLU A 184 -10.22 -13.15 -4.27
C GLU A 184 -9.10 -13.23 -5.33
N GLY A 185 -8.10 -12.37 -5.20
CA GLY A 185 -6.96 -12.30 -6.12
C GLY A 185 -7.24 -11.72 -7.51
N VAL A 186 -8.45 -11.23 -7.80
CA VAL A 186 -8.78 -10.55 -9.07
C VAL A 186 -9.38 -9.18 -8.78
N SER A 187 -8.60 -8.13 -9.07
CA SER A 187 -9.08 -6.77 -8.90
C SER A 187 -9.99 -6.33 -10.06
N LEU A 188 -11.07 -5.64 -9.71
CA LEU A 188 -11.92 -4.91 -10.65
C LEU A 188 -11.49 -3.46 -10.78
N ARG A 189 -11.01 -2.86 -9.68
CA ARG A 189 -10.37 -1.53 -9.67
C ARG A 189 -9.13 -1.55 -8.82
N PHE A 190 -8.12 -0.82 -9.26
CA PHE A 190 -6.86 -0.67 -8.53
C PHE A 190 -6.46 0.80 -8.49
N MET A 191 -6.32 1.38 -7.30
CA MET A 191 -5.95 2.78 -7.13
C MET A 191 -4.71 2.91 -6.26
N ASN A 192 -3.70 3.62 -6.77
CA ASN A 192 -2.55 4.04 -5.97
C ASN A 192 -2.87 5.33 -5.22
N ILE A 193 -3.27 5.19 -3.96
CA ILE A 193 -3.67 6.31 -3.12
C ILE A 193 -2.47 7.12 -2.57
N THR A 194 -1.24 6.63 -2.73
CA THR A 194 -0.03 7.43 -2.44
C THR A 194 0.21 8.49 -3.51
N LYS A 195 -0.07 8.16 -4.78
CA LYS A 195 0.14 9.04 -5.92
C LYS A 195 -1.11 9.82 -6.33
N THR A 196 -2.28 9.30 -5.99
CA THR A 196 -3.55 10.00 -6.21
C THR A 196 -3.88 10.86 -5.01
N ASP A 197 -3.96 12.17 -5.25
CA ASP A 197 -4.48 13.12 -4.25
C ASP A 197 -5.99 12.96 -4.14
N ILE A 198 -6.44 12.00 -3.31
CA ILE A 198 -7.87 11.76 -3.06
C ILE A 198 -8.55 12.93 -2.31
N PHE A 199 -7.80 13.95 -1.90
CA PHE A 199 -8.30 15.14 -1.21
C PHE A 199 -8.37 16.38 -2.10
N LYS A 200 -7.86 16.33 -3.34
CA LYS A 200 -8.18 17.32 -4.36
C LYS A 200 -9.62 17.12 -4.84
N LYS A 201 -10.54 17.87 -4.24
CA LYS A 201 -11.83 18.20 -4.83
C LYS A 201 -11.65 19.21 -5.96
#